data_AF-A0A9W7I3D6-F1
#
_entry.id   AF-A0A9W7I3D6-F1
#
_cell.length_a   1.000
_cell.length_b   1.000
_cell.length_c   1.000
_cell.angle_alpha   90.00
_cell.angle_beta   90.00
_cell.angle_gamma   90.00
#
_symmetry.space_group_name_H-M   'P 1'
#
loop_
_entity.id
_entity.type
_entity.pdbx_description
1 polymer ?
#
loop_
_entity_poly.entity_id
_entity_poly.type
_entity_poly.pdbx_seq_one_letter_code
_entity_poly.pdbx_strand_id
1 'polypeptide(L)'
;MTSKVGEAIGNKFEESVATNLCEDNGCMGEYLRLRVEIDSSKPLKRYTVMGRNIKTGQPRVCMAKYERLPHFCFLCGVIGHEYQLFLDLPEGNLPHFQFGDWLRVELPKSKDFT
;
A
#
# COMPACT_ATOMS: atom_id res chain seq x y z
N MET A 1 -4.43 -19.09 6.96
CA MET A 1 -3.01 -18.71 6.76
C MET A 1 -2.39 -18.46 8.12
N THR A 2 -1.24 -19.05 8.42
CA THR A 2 -0.57 -18.95 9.72
C THR A 2 -0.10 -17.53 10.00
N SER A 3 -0.41 -17.01 11.19
CA SER A 3 -0.05 -15.67 11.70
C SER A 3 1.36 -15.19 11.29
N LYS A 4 2.35 -16.08 11.32
CA LYS A 4 3.75 -15.85 10.92
C LYS A 4 3.96 -15.28 9.51
N VAL A 5 3.10 -15.62 8.54
CA VAL A 5 3.22 -15.09 7.17
C VAL A 5 2.82 -13.62 7.14
N GLY A 6 1.77 -13.24 7.89
CA GLY A 6 1.31 -11.86 7.95
C GLY A 6 2.32 -10.96 8.64
N GLU A 7 2.90 -11.44 9.75
CA GLU A 7 3.97 -10.76 10.47
C GLU A 7 5.22 -10.56 9.58
N ALA A 8 5.66 -11.60 8.85
CA ALA A 8 6.81 -11.49 7.95
C ALA A 8 6.58 -10.50 6.79
N ILE A 9 5.35 -10.41 6.28
CA ILE A 9 4.99 -9.43 5.24
C ILE A 9 5.00 -8.02 5.82
N GLY A 10 4.41 -7.86 7.00
CA GLY A 10 4.34 -6.60 7.72
C GLY A 10 5.70 -6.03 8.08
N ASN A 11 6.63 -6.85 8.57
CA ASN A 11 8.01 -6.44 8.88
C ASN A 11 8.81 -6.06 7.63
N LYS A 12 8.42 -6.51 6.44
CA LYS A 12 8.99 -6.01 5.17
C LYS A 12 8.33 -4.70 4.75
N PHE A 13 7.06 -4.54 5.13
CA PHE A 13 6.28 -3.35 4.87
C PHE A 13 6.69 -2.17 5.75
N GLU A 14 7.24 -2.39 6.94
CA GLU A 14 7.85 -1.34 7.76
C GLU A 14 8.83 -1.91 8.79
N GLU A 15 9.70 -1.05 9.31
CA GLU A 15 10.61 -1.38 10.43
C GLU A 15 9.85 -1.49 11.77
N SER A 16 8.55 -1.19 11.77
CA SER A 16 7.67 -1.11 12.92
C SER A 16 6.76 -2.34 13.07
N VAL A 17 6.05 -2.40 14.20
CA VAL A 17 5.24 -3.55 14.62
C VAL A 17 4.07 -3.76 13.66
N ALA A 18 4.10 -4.87 12.92
CA ALA A 18 3.00 -5.30 12.11
C ALA A 18 2.14 -6.34 12.82
N THR A 19 0.89 -6.01 13.09
CA THR A 19 -0.08 -6.97 13.67
C THR A 19 -1.01 -7.47 12.58
N ASN A 20 -1.09 -8.80 12.45
CA ASN A 20 -2.03 -9.44 11.56
C ASN A 20 -3.45 -9.31 12.13
N LEU A 21 -4.35 -8.66 11.40
CA LEU A 21 -5.73 -8.47 11.85
C LEU A 21 -6.63 -9.68 11.54
N CYS A 22 -6.10 -10.71 10.87
CA CYS A 22 -6.77 -12.01 10.73
C CYS A 22 -6.45 -12.91 11.94
N GLU A 23 -6.99 -12.57 13.10
CA GLU A 23 -7.03 -13.51 14.22
C GLU A 23 -8.42 -14.18 14.24
N ASP A 24 -8.40 -15.51 14.39
CA ASP A 24 -9.50 -16.38 14.82
C ASP A 24 -10.51 -17.02 13.85
N ASN A 25 -10.52 -16.80 12.53
CA ASN A 25 -11.31 -17.73 11.68
C ASN A 25 -10.93 -17.77 10.19
N GLY A 26 -9.63 -17.72 9.91
CA GLY A 26 -9.11 -17.86 8.56
C GLY A 26 -9.40 -16.66 7.67
N CYS A 27 -8.35 -16.02 7.12
CA CYS A 27 -8.54 -15.12 5.98
C CYS A 27 -9.02 -15.97 4.78
N MET A 28 -10.33 -16.22 4.65
CA MET A 28 -10.97 -16.64 3.40
C MET A 28 -11.23 -15.40 2.54
N GLY A 29 -10.18 -14.59 2.32
CA GLY A 29 -10.27 -13.37 1.54
C GLY A 29 -9.08 -13.27 0.60
N GLU A 30 -9.27 -12.59 -0.54
CA GLU A 30 -8.23 -12.35 -1.55
C GLU A 30 -7.09 -11.44 -1.05
N TYR A 31 -7.22 -10.88 0.16
CA TYR A 31 -6.31 -9.89 0.73
C TYR A 31 -5.89 -10.23 2.16
N LEU A 32 -4.66 -9.88 2.50
CA LEU A 32 -4.15 -9.85 3.87
C LEU A 32 -4.27 -8.43 4.41
N ARG A 33 -4.89 -8.27 5.59
CA ARG A 33 -5.01 -6.98 6.27
C ARG A 33 -4.05 -6.92 7.44
N LEU A 34 -3.20 -5.90 7.43
CA LEU A 34 -2.20 -5.66 8.46
C LEU A 34 -2.39 -4.26 9.01
N ARG A 35 -2.18 -4.12 10.32
CA ARG A 35 -1.96 -2.81 10.93
C ARG A 35 -0.46 -2.59 11.05
N VAL A 36 0.02 -1.52 10.45
CA VAL A 36 1.44 -1.15 10.40
C VAL A 36 1.60 0.32 10.78
N GLU A 37 2.74 0.69 11.34
CA GLU A 37 3.07 2.08 11.69
C GLU A 37 3.93 2.69 10.59
N ILE A 38 3.32 3.62 9.85
CA ILE A 38 3.90 4.28 8.68
C ILE A 38 4.61 5.57 9.07
N ASP A 39 5.81 5.79 8.51
CA ASP A 39 6.49 7.08 8.58
C ASP A 39 5.91 8.02 7.52
N SER A 40 5.09 8.98 7.96
CA SER A 40 4.40 9.92 7.06
C SER A 40 5.34 10.84 6.28
N SER A 41 6.59 11.00 6.72
CA SER A 41 7.59 11.81 6.02
C SER A 41 8.23 11.07 4.85
N LYS A 42 7.97 9.76 4.71
CA LYS A 42 8.48 8.93 3.61
C LYS A 42 7.39 8.66 2.57
N PRO A 43 7.78 8.41 1.30
CA PRO A 43 6.84 7.92 0.29
C PRO A 43 6.16 6.63 0.73
N LEU A 44 4.85 6.54 0.49
CA LEU A 44 4.08 5.32 0.72
C LEU A 44 4.69 4.12 -0.03
N LYS A 45 4.75 2.96 0.60
CA LYS A 45 5.15 1.73 -0.09
C LYS A 45 4.04 1.28 -1.03
N ARG A 46 4.41 1.01 -2.28
CA ARG A 46 3.47 0.58 -3.35
C ARG A 46 3.31 -0.94 -3.41
N TYR A 47 4.37 -1.65 -3.07
CA TYR A 47 4.39 -3.10 -3.08
C TYR A 47 5.48 -3.63 -2.13
N THR A 48 5.41 -4.91 -1.81
CA THR A 48 6.46 -5.64 -1.08
C THR A 48 6.78 -6.96 -1.76
N VAL A 49 8.04 -7.40 -1.66
CA VAL A 49 8.50 -8.67 -2.24
C VAL A 49 8.48 -9.75 -1.16
N MET A 50 7.58 -10.72 -1.31
CA MET A 50 7.41 -11.80 -0.33
C MET A 50 8.45 -12.91 -0.49
N GLY A 51 9.10 -13.01 -1.64
CA GLY A 51 10.11 -14.02 -1.94
C GLY A 51 10.22 -14.25 -3.44
N ARG A 52 10.78 -15.38 -3.86
CA ARG A 52 10.80 -15.80 -5.27
C ARG A 52 9.93 -17.03 -5.48
N ASN A 53 9.30 -17.11 -6.64
CA ASN A 53 8.60 -18.30 -7.06
C ASN A 53 9.63 -19.42 -7.28
N ILE A 54 9.46 -20.55 -6.61
CA ILE A 54 10.42 -21.66 -6.65
C ILE A 54 10.54 -22.25 -8.08
N LYS A 55 9.45 -22.22 -8.87
CA LYS A 55 9.42 -22.78 -10.21
C LYS A 55 9.95 -21.82 -11.28
N THR A 56 9.65 -20.53 -11.16
CA THR A 56 9.99 -19.54 -12.21
C THR A 56 11.14 -18.62 -11.83
N GLY A 57 11.59 -18.62 -10.57
CA GLY A 57 12.60 -17.71 -10.03
C GLY A 57 12.14 -16.25 -9.88
N GLN A 58 10.96 -15.89 -10.40
CA GLN A 58 10.47 -14.52 -10.42
C GLN A 58 10.05 -14.03 -9.03
N PRO A 59 10.21 -12.72 -8.74
CA PRO A 59 9.78 -12.16 -7.46
C PRO A 59 8.26 -12.28 -7.30
N ARG A 60 7.83 -12.75 -6.14
CA ARG A 60 6.43 -12.69 -5.71
C ARG A 60 6.20 -11.34 -5.08
N VAL A 61 5.45 -10.50 -5.79
CA VAL A 61 5.14 -9.13 -5.38
C VAL A 61 3.72 -9.07 -4.84
N CYS A 62 3.54 -8.40 -3.71
CA CYS A 62 2.23 -8.04 -3.18
C CYS A 62 2.04 -6.55 -3.33
N MET A 63 0.96 -6.16 -4.02
CA MET A 63 0.55 -4.77 -4.13
C MET A 63 -0.06 -4.31 -2.81
N ALA A 64 0.32 -3.10 -2.39
CA ALA A 64 -0.23 -2.48 -1.20
C ALA A 64 -1.52 -1.74 -1.52
N LYS A 65 -2.49 -1.82 -0.60
CA LYS A 65 -3.60 -0.88 -0.53
C LYS A 65 -3.76 -0.42 0.92
N TYR A 66 -4.01 0.86 1.09
CA TYR A 66 -4.12 1.51 2.40
C TYR A 66 -5.59 1.78 2.71
N GLU A 67 -6.03 1.36 3.88
CA GLU A 67 -7.30 1.78 4.47
C GLU A 67 -7.12 3.15 5.12
N ARG A 68 -8.12 4.04 4.98
CA ARG A 68 -8.13 5.39 5.60
C ARG A 68 -6.92 6.27 5.23
N LEU A 69 -6.38 6.11 4.03
CA LEU A 69 -5.25 6.91 3.55
C LEU A 69 -5.65 8.41 3.51
N PRO A 70 -4.94 9.33 4.16
CA PRO A 70 -5.21 10.77 4.02
C PRO A 70 -4.86 11.30 2.63
N HIS A 71 -4.94 12.62 2.42
CA HIS A 71 -4.40 13.22 1.21
C HIS A 71 -2.87 13.06 1.15
N PHE A 72 -2.37 12.66 -0.01
CA PHE A 72 -0.95 12.46 -0.27
C PHE A 72 -0.60 12.93 -1.68
N CYS A 73 0.67 13.21 -1.92
CA CYS A 73 1.14 13.70 -3.21
C CYS A 73 1.28 12.57 -4.24
N PHE A 74 0.65 12.68 -5.41
CA PHE A 74 0.73 11.65 -6.45
C PHE A 74 2.10 11.58 -7.14
N LEU A 75 2.93 12.62 -7.01
CA LEU A 75 4.29 12.61 -7.52
C LEU A 75 5.24 11.85 -6.59
N CYS A 76 5.31 12.27 -5.32
CA CYS A 76 6.33 11.78 -4.38
C CYS A 76 5.79 10.77 -3.36
N GLY A 77 4.48 10.55 -3.27
CA GLY A 77 3.88 9.57 -2.38
C GLY A 77 3.85 9.94 -0.89
N VAL A 78 4.22 11.17 -0.52
CA VAL A 78 4.29 11.64 0.87
C VAL A 78 2.93 12.18 1.32
N ILE A 79 2.53 11.87 2.55
CA ILE A 79 1.26 12.32 3.15
C ILE A 79 1.39 13.80 3.54
N GLY A 80 0.34 14.60 3.25
CA GLY A 80 0.31 16.02 3.62
C GLY A 80 1.27 16.92 2.85
N HIS A 81 1.99 16.40 1.85
CA HIS A 81 2.79 17.22 0.95
C HIS A 81 1.87 17.91 -0.06
N GLU A 82 1.60 19.21 0.16
CA GLU A 82 0.88 20.05 -0.78
C GLU A 82 1.81 20.45 -1.94
N TYR A 83 1.37 20.14 -3.15
CA TYR A 83 2.11 20.32 -4.39
C TYR A 83 2.08 21.78 -4.84
N GLN A 84 2.53 22.71 -4.00
CA GLN A 84 2.26 24.13 -4.27
C GLN A 84 3.08 24.71 -5.43
N LEU A 85 4.22 24.13 -5.82
CA LEU A 85 5.07 24.71 -6.85
C LEU A 85 5.84 23.65 -7.65
N PHE A 86 5.21 23.12 -8.70
CA PHE A 86 5.92 22.70 -9.92
C PHE A 86 5.37 23.49 -11.13
N LEU A 87 5.10 24.78 -10.90
CA LEU A 87 5.05 25.79 -11.96
C LEU A 87 6.50 26.13 -12.28
N ASP A 88 6.94 25.77 -13.49
CA ASP A 88 8.22 26.09 -14.19
C ASP A 88 8.81 24.90 -14.96
N LEU A 89 8.05 23.82 -15.18
CA LEU A 89 8.49 22.77 -16.10
C LEU A 89 8.33 23.28 -17.54
N PRO A 90 9.41 23.29 -18.35
CA PRO A 90 9.31 23.69 -19.75
C PRO A 90 8.25 22.84 -20.46
N GLU A 91 7.45 23.50 -21.30
CA GLU A 91 6.38 22.90 -22.07
C GLU A 91 6.85 21.57 -22.70
N GLY A 92 6.36 20.44 -22.18
CA GLY A 92 6.70 19.11 -22.67
C GLY A 92 7.06 18.05 -21.62
N ASN A 93 7.45 18.44 -20.40
CA ASN A 93 7.73 17.48 -19.32
C ASN A 93 6.63 17.49 -18.25
N LEU A 94 5.53 16.79 -18.52
CA LEU A 94 4.56 16.48 -17.46
C LEU A 94 5.22 15.55 -16.43
N PRO A 95 5.08 15.84 -15.12
CA PRO A 95 5.62 14.96 -14.10
C PRO A 95 4.94 13.58 -14.17
N HIS A 96 5.74 12.52 -14.22
CA HIS A 96 5.22 11.15 -14.18
C HIS A 96 4.73 10.82 -12.77
N PHE A 97 3.41 10.82 -12.58
CA PHE A 97 2.78 10.47 -11.31
C PHE A 97 3.01 8.99 -11.00
N GLN A 98 3.90 8.74 -10.03
CA GLN A 98 4.27 7.39 -9.60
C GLN A 98 3.23 6.74 -8.68
N PHE A 99 2.26 7.53 -8.20
CA PHE A 99 1.24 7.16 -7.25
C PHE A 99 -0.13 7.63 -7.72
N GLY A 100 -1.20 7.09 -7.14
CA GLY A 100 -2.55 7.49 -7.45
C GLY A 100 -3.57 6.80 -6.55
N ASP A 101 -4.85 7.04 -6.81
CA ASP A 101 -5.96 6.51 -6.02
C ASP A 101 -6.02 4.98 -5.95
N TRP A 102 -5.35 4.28 -6.87
CA TRP A 102 -5.20 2.82 -6.84
C TRP A 102 -4.51 2.29 -5.57
N LEU A 103 -3.84 3.16 -4.79
CA LEU A 103 -3.30 2.84 -3.47
C LEU A 103 -4.35 2.82 -2.37
N ARG A 104 -5.54 3.38 -2.60
CA ARG A 104 -6.64 3.34 -1.64
C ARG A 104 -7.36 2.00 -1.78
N VAL A 105 -7.81 1.46 -0.66
CA VAL A 105 -8.80 0.37 -0.69
C VAL A 105 -10.10 0.93 -1.25
N GLU A 106 -10.65 0.27 -2.27
CA GLU A 106 -12.00 0.56 -2.73
C GLU A 106 -12.96 0.15 -1.63
N LEU A 107 -13.72 1.12 -1.10
CA LEU A 107 -14.76 0.81 -0.13
C LEU A 107 -15.80 -0.09 -0.82
N PRO A 108 -16.27 -1.16 -0.16
CA PRO A 108 -17.37 -1.93 -0.72
C PRO A 108 -18.53 -0.98 -0.95
N LYS A 109 -19.05 -0.95 -2.20
CA LYS A 109 -20.26 -0.19 -2.52
C LYS A 109 -21.31 -0.58 -1.48
N SER A 110 -21.87 0.40 -0.78
CA SER A 110 -23.02 0.15 0.08
C SER A 110 -24.03 -0.63 -0.75
N LYS A 111 -24.41 -1.82 -0.28
CA LYS A 111 -25.64 -2.43 -0.79
C LYS A 111 -26.74 -1.48 -0.34
N ASP A 112 -27.26 -0.71 -1.28
CA ASP A 112 -28.47 0.05 -1.06
C ASP A 112 -29.54 -0.96 -0.64
N PHE A 113 -29.93 -0.93 0.63
CA PHE A 113 -31.03 -1.72 1.14
C PHE A 113 -32.29 -1.11 0.53
N THR A 114 -32.73 -1.65 -0.60
CA THR A 114 -34.06 -1.42 -1.18
C THR A 114 -34.97 -2.56 -0.79
#